data_AF-A0A7S1YXT9-F1
#
_entry.id   AF-A0A7S1YXT9-F1
#
_cell.length_a   1.000
_cell.length_b   1.000
_cell.length_c   1.000
_cell.angle_alpha   90.00
_cell.angle_beta   90.00
_cell.angle_gamma   90.00
#
_symmetry.space_group_name_H-M   'P 1'
#
loop_
_entity.id
_entity.type
_entity.pdbx_description
1 polymer ?
#
loop_
_entity_poly.entity_id
_entity_poly.type
_entity_poly.pdbx_seq_one_letter_code
_entity_poly.pdbx_strand_id
1 'polypeptide(L)'
;QDLTLALGSTDGTLQRGMDMEIEEKCAVRIGSIFTLTARINHSCDPCAEVRAQEFVDYHIDVVARRDILAGEEITISYINIGQGAGRHSLERTKRMKELYSRYLFHCGCSQCKKDA
;
A
#
# COMPACT_ATOMS: atom_id res chain seq x y z
N GLN A 1 1.42 18.69 20.56
CA GLN A 1 -0.03 18.82 20.78
C GLN A 1 -0.38 18.01 22.00
N ASP A 2 -1.28 18.51 22.85
CA ASP A 2 -1.69 17.83 24.07
C ASP A 2 -2.45 16.56 23.71
N LEU A 3 -1.93 15.41 24.15
CA LEU A 3 -2.47 14.08 23.84
C LEU A 3 -3.91 13.95 24.36
N THR A 4 -4.21 14.61 25.48
CA THR A 4 -5.53 14.61 26.12
C THR A 4 -6.58 15.28 25.23
N LEU A 5 -6.24 16.43 24.65
CA LEU A 5 -7.09 17.16 23.71
C LEU A 5 -7.29 16.38 22.39
N ALA A 6 -6.25 15.67 21.93
CA ALA A 6 -6.32 14.83 20.73
C ALA A 6 -7.23 13.60 20.92
N LEU A 7 -7.39 13.15 22.17
CA LEU A 7 -8.29 12.07 22.60
C LEU A 7 -9.68 12.59 23.04
N GLY A 8 -10.00 13.87 22.80
CA GLY A 8 -11.32 14.44 23.08
C GLY A 8 -11.55 14.90 24.53
N SER A 9 -10.50 14.97 25.36
CA SER A 9 -10.62 15.49 26.73
C SER A 9 -10.88 17.00 26.74
N THR A 10 -11.86 17.43 27.55
CA THR A 10 -12.24 18.84 27.72
C THR A 10 -11.65 19.48 28.97
N ASP A 11 -11.16 18.68 29.91
CA ASP A 11 -10.60 19.12 31.20
C ASP A 11 -9.12 18.72 31.38
N GLY A 12 -8.51 18.11 30.38
CA GLY A 12 -7.12 17.65 30.41
C GLY A 12 -6.91 16.34 31.19
N THR A 13 -7.98 15.68 31.66
CA THR A 13 -7.89 14.38 32.32
C THR A 13 -8.14 13.25 31.32
N LEU A 14 -7.40 12.14 31.47
CA LEU A 14 -7.65 10.91 30.71
C LEU A 14 -8.59 10.00 31.48
N GLN A 15 -9.65 9.57 30.81
CA GLN A 15 -10.60 8.59 31.32
C GLN A 15 -10.55 7.33 30.44
N ARG A 16 -10.88 6.18 31.03
CA ARG A 16 -10.91 4.90 30.31
C ARG A 16 -11.95 4.96 29.18
N GLY A 17 -11.59 4.56 27.97
CA GLY A 17 -12.46 4.58 26.79
C GLY A 17 -12.38 5.85 25.96
N MET A 18 -11.57 6.85 26.34
CA MET A 18 -11.29 8.01 25.48
C MET A 18 -10.51 7.65 24.21
N ASP A 19 -9.84 6.50 24.20
CA ASP A 19 -9.20 5.92 23.03
C ASP A 19 -10.19 5.38 22.00
N MET A 20 -11.46 5.13 22.37
CA MET A 20 -12.48 4.64 21.43
C MET A 20 -12.73 5.60 20.26
N GLU A 21 -12.62 6.92 20.48
CA GLU A 21 -12.81 7.89 19.39
C GLU A 21 -11.65 7.84 18.38
N ILE A 22 -10.43 7.57 18.84
CA ILE A 22 -9.28 7.33 17.96
C ILE A 22 -9.39 5.96 17.33
N GLU A 23 -9.78 4.94 18.09
CA GLU A 23 -9.99 3.59 17.59
C GLU A 23 -11.06 3.59 16.48
N GLU A 24 -12.18 4.27 16.63
CA GLU A 24 -13.20 4.39 15.57
C GLU A 24 -12.67 5.11 14.32
N LYS A 25 -11.84 6.15 14.51
CA LYS A 25 -11.25 6.92 13.40
C LYS A 25 -10.08 6.20 12.71
N CYS A 26 -9.38 5.32 13.42
CA CYS A 26 -8.14 4.69 12.97
C CYS A 26 -8.23 3.16 12.84
N ALA A 27 -9.34 2.54 13.25
CA ALA A 27 -9.53 1.10 13.20
C ALA A 27 -9.49 0.63 11.76
N VAL A 28 -8.50 -0.22 11.49
CA VAL A 28 -8.46 -1.00 10.27
C VAL A 28 -9.61 -2.00 10.34
N ARG A 29 -10.63 -1.80 9.50
CA ARG A 29 -11.82 -2.67 9.48
C ARG A 29 -11.45 -4.15 9.25
N ILE A 30 -10.50 -4.40 8.35
CA ILE A 30 -9.95 -5.72 8.03
C ILE A 30 -8.49 -5.53 7.59
N GLY A 31 -7.58 -6.34 8.13
CA GLY A 31 -6.19 -6.42 7.70
C GLY A 31 -5.74 -7.88 7.62
N SER A 32 -4.92 -8.20 6.62
CA SER A 32 -4.42 -9.55 6.38
C SER A 32 -2.91 -9.51 6.16
N ILE A 33 -2.20 -10.54 6.64
CA ILE A 33 -0.75 -10.67 6.49
C ILE A 33 -0.44 -11.91 5.66
N PHE A 34 0.15 -11.71 4.49
CA PHE A 34 0.59 -12.78 3.59
C PHE A 34 2.10 -12.74 3.45
N THR A 35 2.80 -13.57 4.23
CA THR A 35 4.26 -13.50 4.38
C THR A 35 5.03 -13.80 3.10
N LEU A 36 4.51 -14.67 2.24
CA LEU A 36 5.12 -14.96 0.94
C LEU A 36 5.00 -13.76 -0.01
N THR A 37 3.80 -13.18 -0.12
CA THR A 37 3.54 -12.01 -0.96
C THR A 37 4.29 -10.77 -0.48
N ALA A 38 4.50 -10.63 0.83
CA ALA A 38 5.30 -9.55 1.42
C ALA A 38 6.79 -9.56 1.01
N ARG A 39 7.28 -10.64 0.39
CA ARG A 39 8.65 -10.73 -0.15
C ARG A 39 8.76 -10.22 -1.59
N ILE A 40 7.65 -9.98 -2.27
CA ILE A 40 7.63 -9.63 -3.69
C ILE A 40 7.86 -8.13 -3.84
N ASN A 41 8.95 -7.73 -4.48
CA ASN A 41 9.31 -6.32 -4.62
C ASN A 41 8.39 -5.53 -5.54
N HIS A 42 8.48 -4.20 -5.41
CA HIS A 42 7.73 -3.26 -6.22
C HIS A 42 8.35 -2.99 -7.61
N SER A 43 7.51 -2.94 -8.64
CA SER A 43 7.78 -2.25 -9.91
C SER A 43 6.58 -1.38 -10.32
N CYS A 44 6.82 -0.21 -10.92
CA CYS A 44 5.75 0.58 -11.54
C CYS A 44 5.24 -0.04 -12.85
N ASP A 45 6.00 -0.98 -13.41
CA ASP A 45 5.63 -1.85 -14.53
C ASP A 45 5.83 -3.31 -14.09
N PRO A 46 4.90 -3.85 -13.27
CA PRO A 46 5.07 -5.15 -12.63
C PRO A 46 4.76 -6.31 -13.59
N CYS A 47 5.46 -7.43 -13.40
CA CYS A 47 5.21 -8.66 -14.15
C CYS A 47 4.03 -9.47 -13.58
N ALA A 48 3.61 -9.22 -12.35
CA ALA A 48 2.48 -9.87 -11.71
C ALA A 48 1.54 -8.87 -11.02
N GLU A 49 0.32 -9.31 -10.74
CA GLU A 49 -0.67 -8.60 -9.90
C GLU A 49 -1.17 -9.51 -8.79
N VAL A 50 -1.51 -8.89 -7.65
CA VAL A 50 -2.17 -9.58 -6.54
C VAL A 50 -3.68 -9.46 -6.75
N ARG A 51 -4.38 -10.59 -6.79
CA ARG A 51 -5.84 -10.65 -6.80
C ARG A 51 -6.32 -11.22 -5.47
N ALA A 52 -7.21 -10.49 -4.82
CA ALA A 52 -8.01 -11.01 -3.71
C ALA A 52 -9.34 -11.50 -4.29
N GLN A 53 -9.88 -12.57 -3.75
CA GLN A 53 -11.18 -13.09 -4.19
C GLN A 53 -12.31 -12.15 -3.74
N GLU A 54 -13.47 -12.23 -4.41
CA GLU A 54 -14.67 -11.46 -4.04
C GLU A 54 -15.22 -11.85 -2.65
N PHE A 55 -14.83 -13.03 -2.17
CA PHE A 55 -15.14 -13.54 -0.84
C PHE A 55 -13.97 -13.26 0.11
N VAL A 56 -14.29 -13.03 1.38
CA VAL A 56 -13.29 -12.96 2.45
C VAL A 56 -12.80 -14.37 2.73
N ASP A 57 -11.88 -14.85 1.91
CA ASP A 57 -11.12 -16.06 2.17
C ASP A 57 -9.67 -15.70 2.49
N TYR A 58 -8.96 -16.62 3.15
CA TYR A 58 -7.58 -16.39 3.59
C TYR A 58 -6.57 -16.65 2.46
N HIS A 59 -6.97 -16.43 1.20
CA HIS A 59 -6.14 -16.68 0.03
C HIS A 59 -5.99 -15.42 -0.83
N ILE A 60 -4.83 -15.34 -1.48
CA ILE A 60 -4.56 -14.35 -2.52
C ILE A 60 -3.83 -15.03 -3.66
N ASP A 61 -4.14 -14.61 -4.87
CA ASP A 61 -3.50 -15.10 -6.08
C ASP A 61 -2.47 -14.08 -6.56
N VAL A 62 -1.25 -14.54 -6.86
CA VAL A 62 -0.24 -13.74 -7.56
C VAL A 62 -0.24 -14.20 -9.01
N VAL A 63 -0.83 -13.38 -9.88
CA VAL A 63 -1.10 -13.75 -11.27
C VAL A 63 -0.15 -13.00 -12.20
N ALA A 64 0.53 -13.73 -13.08
CA ALA A 64 1.38 -13.13 -14.10
C ALA A 64 0.55 -12.29 -15.10
N ARG A 65 1.05 -11.12 -15.46
CA ARG A 65 0.44 -10.18 -16.43
C ARG A 65 1.08 -10.25 -17.82
N ARG A 66 2.21 -10.95 -17.90
CA ARG A 66 3.02 -11.22 -19.08
C ARG A 66 3.87 -12.46 -18.83
N ASP A 67 4.55 -12.95 -19.85
CA ASP A 67 5.54 -14.01 -19.70
C ASP A 67 6.67 -13.56 -18.75
N ILE A 68 7.13 -14.50 -17.92
CA ILE A 68 8.20 -14.33 -16.93
C ILE A 68 9.25 -15.39 -17.21
N LEU A 69 10.50 -14.96 -17.44
CA LEU A 69 11.59 -15.88 -17.74
C LEU A 69 12.13 -16.56 -16.47
N ALA A 70 12.73 -17.74 -16.62
CA ALA A 70 13.40 -18.41 -15.52
C ALA A 70 14.53 -17.53 -14.94
N GLY A 71 14.50 -17.29 -13.62
CA GLY A 71 15.44 -16.39 -12.94
C GLY A 71 15.09 -14.91 -12.99
N GLU A 72 14.03 -14.52 -13.71
CA GLU A 72 13.51 -13.15 -13.65
C GLU A 72 12.83 -12.89 -12.29
N GLU A 73 13.05 -11.71 -11.71
CA GLU A 73 12.41 -11.31 -10.47
C GLU A 73 10.90 -11.11 -10.66
N ILE A 74 10.11 -11.71 -9.76
CA ILE A 74 8.67 -11.45 -9.69
C ILE A 74 8.46 -10.11 -8.97
N THR A 75 7.70 -9.21 -9.59
CA THR A 75 7.39 -7.88 -9.05
C THR A 75 5.89 -7.57 -9.12
N ILE A 76 5.38 -6.83 -8.14
CA ILE A 76 4.00 -6.34 -8.04
C ILE A 76 3.97 -4.81 -7.91
N SER A 77 2.79 -4.18 -8.00
CA SER A 77 2.65 -2.77 -7.65
C SER A 77 2.13 -2.60 -6.23
N TYR A 78 2.84 -1.84 -5.39
CA TYR A 78 2.40 -1.50 -4.03
C TYR A 78 1.42 -0.33 -3.98
N ILE A 79 1.34 0.42 -5.07
CA ILE A 79 0.55 1.62 -5.20
C ILE A 79 -0.48 1.41 -6.32
N ASN A 80 -1.68 1.97 -6.14
CA ASN A 80 -2.70 1.93 -7.17
C ASN A 80 -2.30 2.88 -8.31
N ILE A 81 -1.85 2.31 -9.44
CA ILE A 81 -1.43 3.07 -10.63
C ILE A 81 -2.64 3.43 -11.51
N GLY A 82 -3.86 3.00 -11.17
CA GLY A 82 -5.07 3.59 -11.75
C GLY A 82 -6.37 2.83 -11.50
N GLN A 83 -7.40 3.58 -11.05
CA GLN A 83 -8.81 3.28 -11.36
C GLN A 83 -9.64 4.51 -11.79
N GLY A 84 -9.04 5.69 -12.00
CA GLY A 84 -9.81 6.92 -12.28
C GLY A 84 -9.33 7.85 -13.41
N ALA A 85 -8.14 7.67 -13.98
CA ALA A 85 -7.67 8.50 -15.08
C ALA A 85 -6.52 7.80 -15.82
N GLY A 86 -6.83 7.09 -16.91
CA GLY A 86 -5.84 6.55 -17.85
C GLY A 86 -4.92 5.47 -17.27
N ARG A 87 -4.73 4.38 -18.00
CA ARG A 87 -3.49 3.60 -17.87
C ARG A 87 -2.38 4.58 -18.25
N HIS A 88 -1.47 4.88 -17.33
CA HIS A 88 -0.49 5.97 -17.34
C HIS A 88 -0.91 7.26 -16.64
N SER A 89 -0.18 7.57 -15.56
CA SER A 89 0.16 8.92 -15.08
C SER A 89 -0.36 9.32 -13.69
N LEU A 90 -0.02 8.53 -12.66
CA LEU A 90 0.61 9.21 -11.52
C LEU A 90 2.00 9.66 -12.01
N GLU A 91 2.20 10.96 -12.12
CA GLU A 91 3.50 11.58 -12.39
C GLU A 91 4.59 10.88 -11.56
N ARG A 92 5.78 10.66 -12.13
CA ARG A 92 6.91 10.00 -11.47
C ARG A 92 7.12 10.53 -10.05
N THR A 93 7.06 11.86 -9.87
CA THR A 93 7.17 12.55 -8.58
C THR A 93 6.15 12.05 -7.55
N LYS A 94 4.89 11.86 -7.95
CA LYS A 94 3.83 11.35 -7.05
C LYS A 94 4.08 9.91 -6.65
N ARG A 95 4.48 9.05 -7.59
CA ARG A 95 4.85 7.65 -7.29
C ARG A 95 6.03 7.58 -6.33
N MET A 96 7.07 8.38 -6.56
CA MET A 96 8.24 8.45 -5.67
C MET A 96 7.86 8.90 -4.26
N LYS A 97 7.05 9.96 -4.15
CA LYS A 97 6.60 10.48 -2.85
C LYS A 97 5.81 9.44 -2.07
N GLU A 98 4.89 8.73 -2.72
CA GLU A 98 4.06 7.69 -2.11
C GLU A 98 4.88 6.47 -1.68
N LEU A 99 5.81 6.01 -2.52
CA LEU A 99 6.66 4.87 -2.20
C LEU A 99 7.62 5.21 -1.06
N TYR A 100 8.19 6.41 -1.05
CA TYR A 100 9.07 6.84 0.01
C TYR A 100 8.33 7.00 1.34
N SER A 101 7.14 7.61 1.34
CA SER A 101 6.39 7.84 2.58
C SER A 101 5.90 6.55 3.25
N ARG A 102 5.57 5.51 2.48
CA ARG A 102 5.00 4.25 2.99
C ARG A 102 6.00 3.11 3.12
N TYR A 103 6.99 3.06 2.24
CA TYR A 103 7.88 1.92 2.09
C TYR A 103 9.37 2.30 2.15
N LEU A 104 9.70 3.58 2.33
CA LEU A 104 11.05 4.09 2.61
C LEU A 104 12.10 3.74 1.55
N PHE A 105 11.72 3.71 0.26
CA PHE A 105 12.67 3.51 -0.85
C PHE A 105 12.34 4.39 -2.07
N HIS A 106 13.31 4.52 -2.98
CA HIS A 106 13.13 5.13 -4.29
C HIS A 106 13.10 4.07 -5.39
N CYS A 107 12.04 4.04 -6.20
CA CYS A 107 11.89 3.02 -7.23
C CYS A 107 12.76 3.31 -8.46
N GLY A 108 13.59 2.34 -8.82
CA GLY A 108 14.51 2.37 -9.97
C GLY A 108 14.06 1.52 -11.17
N CYS A 109 12.77 1.20 -11.27
CA CYS A 109 12.24 0.37 -12.37
C CYS A 109 12.39 1.04 -13.75
N SER A 110 12.22 0.25 -14.82
CA SER A 110 12.31 0.71 -16.21
C SER A 110 11.37 1.88 -16.50
N GLN A 111 10.13 1.87 -16.01
CA GLN A 111 9.18 2.97 -16.17
C GLN A 111 9.69 4.27 -15.51
N CYS A 112 10.18 4.19 -14.28
CA CYS A 112 10.70 5.37 -13.56
C CYS A 112 11.98 5.94 -14.18
N LYS A 113 12.74 5.12 -14.93
CA LYS A 113 13.90 5.56 -15.73
C LYS A 113 13.49 6.22 -17.04
N LYS A 114 12.40 5.77 -17.68
CA LYS A 114 11.84 6.39 -18.89
C LYS A 114 11.17 7.73 -18.62
N ASP A 115 10.55 7.88 -17.44
CA ASP A 115 9.88 9.11 -17.01
C ASP A 115 10.86 10.18 -16.44
N ALA A 116 12.17 9.96 -16.53
CA ALA A 116 13.21 10.87 -16.04
C ALA A 116 13.59 11.90 -17.11
#